data_AF-A0A372JIM4-F1
#
_entry.id   AF-A0A372JIM4-F1
#
_cell.length_a   1.000
_cell.length_b   1.000
_cell.length_c   1.000
_cell.angle_alpha   90.00
_cell.angle_beta   90.00
_cell.angle_gamma   90.00
#
_symmetry.space_group_name_H-M   'P 1'
#
loop_
_entity.id
_entity.type
_entity.pdbx_description
1 polymer ?
#
loop_
_entity_poly.entity_id
_entity_poly.type
_entity_poly.pdbx_seq_one_letter_code
_entity_poly.pdbx_strand_id
1 'polypeptide(L)'
;MPERLRSLIIAVTVPVSLVVLAGPACHGVTVRGIRDAAGRLTLGDMRLFPLHERLHPRGHGHGRRHPHDGGHGPRHRRGRGHARHRPPPPRTAAARFHWGRPVASDDFRSGHLDRRAWEVYDGPGQGGAGRRSPRAVSVRGGVLTITGRPDGTTGGLGWKRGRQRTGRWEARVRMSRATAAYHPVLLLWPTHARGGAAPRGGEGEVDWLEVADDGTRRQAQFFLHYGSTRKDRRLWGRVSVDMTRWHAFAVEWTSTWISGFVDGRRWFHTTRRAALPRGPMGQAVQLDWFPHDARHTARGVRRHAPATFQVDWIRMYRR
;
A
#
# COMPACT_ATOMS: atom_id res chain seq x y z
N MET A 1 -58.60 -14.62 16.12
CA MET A 1 -58.16 -16.01 15.90
C MET A 1 -57.01 -16.01 14.89
N PRO A 2 -56.04 -16.93 15.03
CA PRO A 2 -54.62 -16.65 14.77
C PRO A 2 -54.00 -17.51 13.65
N GLU A 3 -52.93 -17.05 12.99
CA GLU A 3 -51.98 -17.97 12.32
C GLU A 3 -50.51 -17.58 12.49
N ARG A 4 -49.91 -18.29 13.46
CA ARG A 4 -48.63 -19.03 13.45
C ARG A 4 -47.37 -18.41 12.82
N LEU A 5 -46.40 -18.23 13.73
CA LEU A 5 -44.96 -18.29 13.52
C LEU A 5 -44.52 -19.39 12.52
N ARG A 6 -43.56 -19.04 11.66
CA ARG A 6 -42.55 -19.99 11.17
C ARG A 6 -41.16 -19.44 11.43
N SER A 7 -40.46 -20.14 12.33
CA SER A 7 -39.06 -20.00 12.67
C SER A 7 -38.19 -20.19 11.43
N LEU A 8 -37.31 -19.22 11.13
CA LEU A 8 -36.26 -19.39 10.13
C LEU A 8 -35.07 -20.07 10.79
N ILE A 9 -34.87 -21.35 10.46
CA ILE A 9 -33.66 -22.10 10.78
C ILE A 9 -32.50 -21.49 9.99
N ILE A 10 -31.55 -20.86 10.68
CA ILE A 10 -30.29 -20.41 10.09
C ILE A 10 -29.40 -21.65 9.93
N ALA A 11 -29.22 -22.12 8.69
CA ALA A 11 -28.22 -23.13 8.37
C ALA A 11 -26.82 -22.51 8.57
N VAL A 12 -26.15 -22.89 9.65
CA VAL A 12 -24.75 -22.55 9.92
C VAL A 12 -23.88 -23.45 9.02
N THR A 13 -23.24 -22.86 8.00
CA THR A 13 -22.23 -23.57 7.22
C THR A 13 -20.93 -23.61 8.01
N VAL A 14 -20.55 -24.79 8.50
CA VAL A 14 -19.26 -25.03 9.18
C VAL A 14 -18.25 -25.49 8.12
N PRO A 15 -17.11 -24.81 7.90
CA PRO A 15 -16.07 -25.34 7.04
C PRO A 15 -15.36 -26.50 7.75
N VAL A 16 -15.52 -27.72 7.24
CA VAL A 16 -14.72 -28.88 7.64
C VAL A 16 -13.43 -28.86 6.82
N SER A 17 -12.28 -28.72 7.50
CA SER A 17 -10.97 -28.95 6.88
C SER A 17 -10.54 -30.38 7.15
N LEU A 18 -10.48 -31.21 6.10
CA LEU A 18 -9.86 -32.54 6.18
C LEU A 18 -8.37 -32.38 5.89
N VAL A 19 -7.51 -32.59 6.90
CA VAL A 19 -6.06 -32.67 6.72
C VAL A 19 -5.72 -34.15 6.57
N VAL A 20 -5.36 -34.57 5.35
CA VAL A 20 -4.71 -35.87 5.13
C VAL A 20 -3.21 -35.65 5.30
N LEU A 21 -2.62 -36.28 6.32
CA LEU A 21 -1.17 -36.32 6.50
C LEU A 21 -0.60 -37.46 5.64
N ALA A 22 0.29 -37.11 4.70
CA ALA A 22 1.17 -38.06 4.02
C ALA A 22 2.58 -37.47 3.91
N GLY A 23 3.58 -38.35 4.00
CA GLY A 23 5.01 -38.06 4.22
C GLY A 23 5.76 -37.27 3.14
N PRO A 24 7.11 -37.21 3.25
CA PRO A 24 7.88 -36.06 2.83
C PRO A 24 8.28 -36.16 1.36
N ALA A 25 7.51 -35.50 0.49
CA ALA A 25 7.94 -34.84 -0.75
C ALA A 25 6.71 -34.75 -1.67
N CYS A 26 6.09 -33.57 -1.74
CA CYS A 26 5.45 -33.01 -2.95
C CYS A 26 4.69 -31.72 -2.59
N HIS A 27 4.74 -30.75 -3.50
CA HIS A 27 4.15 -29.43 -3.37
C HIS A 27 2.62 -29.53 -3.37
N GLY A 28 1.95 -28.92 -2.40
CA GLY A 28 0.49 -28.92 -2.29
C GLY A 28 -0.17 -28.14 -3.41
N VAL A 29 -1.03 -28.82 -4.18
CA VAL A 29 -2.02 -28.18 -5.07
C VAL A 29 -3.34 -28.12 -4.32
N THR A 30 -3.89 -26.93 -4.09
CA THR A 30 -5.26 -26.77 -3.57
C THR A 30 -6.24 -26.73 -4.75
N VAL A 31 -7.04 -27.78 -4.93
CA VAL A 31 -8.16 -27.78 -5.88
C VAL A 31 -9.44 -27.37 -5.15
N ARG A 32 -10.12 -26.31 -5.61
CA ARG A 32 -11.47 -25.97 -5.17
C ARG A 32 -12.48 -26.60 -6.14
N GLY A 33 -13.13 -27.68 -5.73
CA GLY A 33 -14.30 -28.23 -6.42
C GLY A 33 -15.61 -27.69 -5.84
N ILE A 34 -16.62 -27.52 -6.68
CA ILE A 34 -18.00 -27.22 -6.27
C ILE A 34 -18.75 -28.56 -6.25
N ARG A 35 -19.46 -28.86 -5.15
CA ARG A 35 -20.41 -29.98 -5.09
C ARG A 35 -21.80 -29.48 -5.44
N ASP A 36 -22.56 -30.25 -6.20
CA ASP A 36 -23.99 -30.02 -6.36
C ASP A 36 -24.76 -30.47 -5.11
N ALA A 37 -26.06 -30.18 -5.08
CA ALA A 37 -26.95 -30.52 -3.97
C ALA A 37 -27.12 -32.04 -3.74
N ALA A 38 -26.56 -32.89 -4.60
CA ALA A 38 -26.56 -34.34 -4.48
C ALA A 38 -25.16 -34.93 -4.15
N GLY A 39 -24.13 -34.08 -3.99
CA GLY A 39 -22.80 -34.49 -3.53
C GLY A 39 -21.88 -35.08 -4.59
N ARG A 40 -22.17 -34.92 -5.89
CA ARG A 40 -21.25 -35.37 -6.97
C ARG A 40 -20.19 -34.31 -7.28
N LEU A 41 -19.00 -34.77 -7.67
CA LEU A 41 -17.82 -33.96 -7.98
C LEU A 41 -17.48 -34.10 -9.47
N THR A 42 -17.42 -32.99 -10.20
CA THR A 42 -16.91 -32.95 -11.58
C THR A 42 -15.56 -32.22 -11.63
N LEU A 43 -14.57 -32.85 -12.26
CA LEU A 43 -13.22 -32.29 -12.49
C LEU A 43 -13.14 -31.79 -13.94
N GLY A 44 -12.86 -30.50 -14.13
CA GLY A 44 -12.58 -29.91 -15.44
C GLY A 44 -11.09 -29.97 -15.78
N ASP A 45 -10.80 -30.27 -17.05
CA ASP A 45 -9.47 -30.56 -17.61
C ASP A 45 -8.38 -29.52 -17.30
N MET A 46 -7.18 -30.00 -16.98
CA MET A 46 -5.97 -29.20 -16.73
C MET A 46 -4.87 -29.63 -17.70
N ARG A 47 -4.43 -28.73 -18.60
CA ARG A 47 -3.25 -28.94 -19.47
C ARG A 47 -2.00 -28.33 -18.83
N LEU A 48 -0.95 -29.15 -18.67
CA LEU A 48 0.38 -28.77 -18.20
C LEU A 48 1.30 -28.45 -19.41
N PHE A 49 2.12 -27.40 -19.31
CA PHE A 49 3.24 -27.12 -20.23
C PHE A 49 4.58 -27.30 -19.49
N PRO A 50 5.58 -28.01 -20.05
CA PRO A 50 6.89 -28.17 -19.42
C PRO A 50 7.85 -27.00 -19.71
N LEU A 51 8.75 -26.75 -18.75
CA LEU A 51 9.89 -25.82 -18.83
C LEU A 51 11.08 -26.48 -19.52
N HIS A 52 11.66 -25.84 -20.55
CA HIS A 52 12.95 -26.21 -21.14
C HIS A 52 14.12 -25.42 -20.54
N GLU A 53 15.13 -26.19 -20.15
CA GLU A 53 16.59 -26.04 -20.21
C GLU A 53 17.31 -24.68 -20.16
N ARG A 54 18.35 -24.68 -19.30
CA ARG A 54 19.45 -23.72 -19.26
C ARG A 54 20.53 -24.11 -20.26
N LEU A 55 20.98 -23.17 -21.08
CA LEU A 55 22.21 -23.29 -21.86
C LEU A 55 23.34 -22.50 -21.19
N HIS A 56 24.48 -23.17 -21.03
CA HIS A 56 25.80 -22.57 -20.80
C HIS A 56 26.28 -21.81 -22.04
N PRO A 57 27.32 -20.97 -21.91
CA PRO A 57 28.54 -21.32 -22.63
C PRO A 57 29.83 -21.18 -21.81
N ARG A 58 30.79 -22.05 -22.18
CA ARG A 58 32.22 -22.02 -21.85
C ARG A 58 32.97 -21.06 -22.79
N GLY A 59 34.15 -20.58 -22.35
CA GLY A 59 35.35 -20.69 -23.18
C GLY A 59 36.08 -19.40 -23.59
N HIS A 60 37.18 -19.12 -22.87
CA HIS A 60 38.55 -18.75 -23.29
C HIS A 60 38.85 -17.65 -24.32
N GLY A 61 39.90 -16.87 -24.01
CA GLY A 61 40.69 -16.13 -25.00
C GLY A 61 41.74 -15.20 -24.39
N HIS A 62 42.98 -15.67 -24.27
CA HIS A 62 44.17 -14.94 -23.82
C HIS A 62 44.57 -13.79 -24.76
N GLY A 63 45.17 -12.74 -24.19
CA GLY A 63 45.94 -11.75 -24.94
C GLY A 63 46.98 -11.06 -24.07
N ARG A 64 48.25 -11.51 -24.14
CA ARG A 64 49.43 -10.74 -23.75
C ARG A 64 50.18 -10.35 -25.03
N ARG A 65 50.60 -9.09 -25.14
CA ARG A 65 51.92 -8.61 -25.63
C ARG A 65 51.96 -7.07 -25.69
N HIS A 66 53.06 -6.52 -25.18
CA HIS A 66 53.63 -5.17 -25.38
C HIS A 66 54.97 -5.37 -26.15
N PRO A 67 55.78 -4.35 -26.55
CA PRO A 67 55.59 -2.88 -26.74
C PRO A 67 56.24 -2.31 -28.05
N HIS A 68 56.31 -0.96 -28.17
CA HIS A 68 57.04 -0.08 -29.13
C HIS A 68 56.40 0.10 -30.52
N ASP A 69 56.29 1.27 -31.18
CA ASP A 69 56.99 2.57 -31.25
C ASP A 69 55.97 3.74 -31.38
N GLY A 70 56.22 4.99 -30.96
CA GLY A 70 57.09 5.98 -31.61
C GLY A 70 56.30 6.85 -32.61
N GLY A 71 55.94 8.08 -32.26
CA GLY A 71 55.24 9.00 -33.20
C GLY A 71 54.68 10.28 -32.57
N HIS A 72 55.44 11.37 -32.66
CA HIS A 72 55.04 12.73 -32.34
C HIS A 72 53.94 13.26 -33.28
N GLY A 73 52.92 13.90 -32.70
CA GLY A 73 51.93 14.72 -33.41
C GLY A 73 51.12 15.55 -32.41
N PRO A 74 50.82 16.84 -32.68
CA PRO A 74 50.21 17.72 -31.70
C PRO A 74 48.74 17.34 -31.49
N ARG A 75 48.43 16.80 -30.31
CA ARG A 75 47.04 16.49 -29.94
C ARG A 75 46.31 17.78 -29.61
N HIS A 76 45.50 18.26 -30.55
CA HIS A 76 44.35 19.11 -30.24
C HIS A 76 43.58 18.46 -29.09
N ARG A 77 43.57 19.12 -27.94
CA ARG A 77 42.69 18.80 -26.80
C ARG A 77 41.26 18.96 -27.29
N ARG A 78 40.66 17.86 -27.78
CA ARG A 78 39.21 17.73 -27.86
C ARG A 78 38.70 17.90 -26.44
N GLY A 79 38.04 19.03 -26.18
CA GLY A 79 37.37 19.30 -24.92
C GLY A 79 36.51 18.10 -24.58
N ARG A 80 36.75 17.52 -23.40
CA ARG A 80 35.80 16.61 -22.79
C ARG A 80 34.53 17.41 -22.62
N GLY A 81 33.55 17.18 -23.49
CA GLY A 81 32.21 17.73 -23.32
C GLY A 81 31.79 17.42 -21.91
N HIS A 82 31.56 18.47 -21.11
CA HIS A 82 30.90 18.33 -19.83
C HIS A 82 29.61 17.57 -20.11
N ALA A 83 29.56 16.30 -19.72
CA ALA A 83 28.33 15.56 -19.64
C ALA A 83 27.44 16.43 -18.75
N ARG A 84 26.45 17.09 -19.37
CA ARG A 84 25.51 17.94 -18.64
C ARG A 84 24.97 17.06 -17.53
N HIS A 85 25.33 17.37 -16.28
CA HIS A 85 24.79 16.68 -15.13
C HIS A 85 23.29 16.91 -15.19
N ARG A 86 22.58 15.93 -15.73
CA ARG A 86 21.14 15.96 -15.81
C ARG A 86 20.68 15.95 -14.35
N PRO A 87 19.90 16.96 -13.91
CA PRO A 87 19.46 16.99 -12.52
C PRO A 87 18.76 15.67 -12.21
N PRO A 88 18.93 15.14 -10.98
CA PRO A 88 18.25 13.92 -10.60
C PRO A 88 16.75 14.09 -10.87
N PRO A 89 16.05 13.02 -11.32
CA PRO A 89 14.65 13.13 -11.66
C PRO A 89 13.85 13.69 -10.47
N PRO A 90 12.78 14.48 -10.72
CA PRO A 90 11.94 14.99 -9.66
C PRO A 90 11.44 13.82 -8.81
N ARG A 91 11.62 13.92 -7.49
CA ARG A 91 11.24 12.87 -6.55
C ARG A 91 9.77 12.93 -6.14
N THR A 92 8.94 13.66 -6.87
CA THR A 92 7.50 13.81 -6.61
C THR A 92 6.72 13.70 -7.93
N ALA A 93 5.51 13.17 -7.87
CA ALA A 93 4.57 13.16 -8.98
C ALA A 93 4.17 14.59 -9.35
N ALA A 94 3.95 15.46 -8.36
CA ALA A 94 3.57 16.85 -8.60
C ALA A 94 4.61 17.59 -9.45
N ALA A 95 5.90 17.42 -9.17
CA ALA A 95 6.95 18.07 -9.95
C ALA A 95 7.15 17.41 -11.32
N ARG A 96 7.07 16.07 -11.40
CA ARG A 96 7.24 15.34 -12.66
C ARG A 96 6.12 15.60 -13.66
N PHE A 97 4.89 15.72 -13.19
CA PHE A 97 3.68 15.87 -14.01
C PHE A 97 3.11 17.29 -13.97
N HIS A 98 3.87 18.26 -13.42
CA HIS A 98 3.52 19.68 -13.40
C HIS A 98 2.13 19.99 -12.83
N TRP A 99 1.77 19.37 -11.69
CA TRP A 99 0.46 19.54 -11.05
C TRP A 99 0.18 20.96 -10.51
N GLY A 100 1.17 21.85 -10.54
CA GLY A 100 1.05 23.22 -10.07
C GLY A 100 1.11 23.33 -8.55
N ARG A 101 0.55 24.42 -8.02
CA ARG A 101 0.52 24.68 -6.57
C ARG A 101 -0.53 23.82 -5.87
N PRO A 102 -0.25 23.30 -4.66
CA PRO A 102 -1.28 22.66 -3.84
C PRO A 102 -2.42 23.63 -3.56
N VAL A 103 -3.66 23.12 -3.57
CA VAL A 103 -4.83 23.86 -3.07
C VAL A 103 -4.99 23.74 -1.55
N ALA A 104 -4.36 22.72 -0.96
CA ALA A 104 -4.18 22.60 0.48
C ALA A 104 -2.88 21.84 0.77
N SER A 105 -2.22 22.21 1.85
CA SER A 105 -1.01 21.55 2.33
C SER A 105 -0.93 21.61 3.84
N ASP A 106 -0.26 20.63 4.44
CA ASP A 106 0.28 20.73 5.79
C ASP A 106 1.73 20.23 5.76
N ASP A 107 2.65 21.11 6.17
CA ASP A 107 4.07 20.80 6.31
C ASP A 107 4.46 20.59 7.79
N PHE A 108 3.48 20.58 8.71
CA PHE A 108 3.63 20.32 10.15
C PHE A 108 4.64 21.21 10.89
N ARG A 109 4.95 22.40 10.34
CA ARG A 109 6.00 23.31 10.84
C ARG A 109 5.63 24.09 12.10
N SER A 110 4.34 24.16 12.44
CA SER A 110 3.83 24.85 13.64
C SER A 110 4.25 24.19 14.96
N GLY A 111 4.85 22.99 14.93
CA GLY A 111 5.25 22.24 16.13
C GLY A 111 4.08 21.59 16.87
N HIS A 112 2.85 21.75 16.38
CA HIS A 112 1.65 21.11 16.92
C HIS A 112 0.63 20.88 15.79
N LEU A 113 -0.25 19.90 15.95
CA LEU A 113 -1.27 19.60 14.94
C LEU A 113 -2.41 20.62 14.99
N ASP A 114 -2.72 21.27 13.87
CA ASP A 114 -3.88 22.16 13.77
C ASP A 114 -5.18 21.35 13.85
N ARG A 115 -5.87 21.44 14.99
CA ARG A 115 -7.14 20.73 15.26
C ARG A 115 -8.33 21.30 14.47
N ARG A 116 -8.20 22.48 13.88
CA ARG A 116 -9.19 23.03 12.93
C ARG A 116 -9.04 22.39 11.56
N ALA A 117 -7.82 22.02 11.17
CA ALA A 117 -7.55 21.27 9.95
C ALA A 117 -7.76 19.76 10.14
N TRP A 118 -7.41 19.20 11.29
CA TRP A 118 -7.39 17.75 11.50
C TRP A 118 -8.37 17.26 12.55
N GLU A 119 -9.06 16.16 12.23
CA GLU A 119 -9.76 15.34 13.20
C GLU A 119 -8.82 14.19 13.59
N VAL A 120 -8.42 14.12 14.86
CA VAL A 120 -7.69 12.96 15.37
C VAL A 120 -8.68 12.00 16.00
N TYR A 121 -8.58 10.75 15.62
CA TYR A 121 -9.49 9.70 16.05
C TYR A 121 -9.22 9.27 17.49
N ASP A 122 -10.30 9.01 18.21
CA ASP A 122 -10.28 8.50 19.58
C ASP A 122 -11.39 7.45 19.74
N GLY A 123 -11.00 6.17 19.89
CA GLY A 123 -11.96 5.07 19.90
C GLY A 123 -11.37 3.74 19.44
N PRO A 124 -12.23 2.75 19.10
CA PRO A 124 -11.77 1.46 18.58
C PRO A 124 -10.84 1.59 17.38
N GLY A 125 -9.86 0.70 17.29
CA GLY A 125 -8.97 0.62 16.14
C GLY A 125 -9.61 -0.10 14.94
N GLN A 126 -8.75 -0.59 14.04
CA GLN A 126 -9.19 -1.19 12.78
C GLN A 126 -10.05 -2.43 13.03
N GLY A 127 -11.27 -2.45 12.52
CA GLY A 127 -12.22 -3.55 12.73
C GLY A 127 -12.52 -3.85 14.21
N GLY A 128 -12.31 -2.88 15.11
CA GLY A 128 -12.44 -3.08 16.57
C GLY A 128 -11.19 -3.61 17.26
N ALA A 129 -10.13 -3.95 16.51
CA ALA A 129 -8.86 -4.37 17.09
C ALA A 129 -8.05 -3.17 17.59
N GLY A 130 -7.56 -3.24 18.83
CA GLY A 130 -6.77 -2.18 19.44
C GLY A 130 -7.54 -0.87 19.63
N ARG A 131 -6.83 0.24 19.75
CA ARG A 131 -7.42 1.56 20.06
C ARG A 131 -6.72 2.67 19.30
N ARG A 132 -7.48 3.55 18.64
CA ARG A 132 -6.99 4.86 18.21
C ARG A 132 -6.96 5.80 19.40
N SER A 133 -5.83 6.44 19.65
CA SER A 133 -5.64 7.40 20.73
C SER A 133 -5.01 8.68 20.19
N PRO A 134 -5.52 9.86 20.59
CA PRO A 134 -4.84 11.13 20.32
C PRO A 134 -3.41 11.17 20.87
N ARG A 135 -3.12 10.45 21.95
CA ARG A 135 -1.77 10.35 22.55
C ARG A 135 -0.76 9.59 21.69
N ALA A 136 -1.23 8.88 20.66
CA ALA A 136 -0.37 8.23 19.69
C ALA A 136 -0.03 9.13 18.50
N VAL A 137 -0.54 10.37 18.45
CA VAL A 137 -0.29 11.34 17.39
C VAL A 137 0.46 12.53 17.96
N SER A 138 1.56 12.90 17.32
CA SER A 138 2.37 14.07 17.71
C SER A 138 2.93 14.78 16.49
N VAL A 139 3.23 16.06 16.62
CA VAL A 139 3.98 16.84 15.65
C VAL A 139 5.21 17.38 16.35
N ARG A 140 6.41 17.14 15.79
CA ARG A 140 7.66 17.69 16.32
C ARG A 140 8.65 17.88 15.18
N GLY A 141 9.29 19.06 15.14
CA GLY A 141 10.35 19.35 14.16
C GLY A 141 9.89 19.24 12.71
N GLY A 142 8.65 19.66 12.40
CA GLY A 142 8.10 19.58 11.04
C GLY A 142 7.58 18.19 10.64
N VAL A 143 7.48 17.23 11.56
CA VAL A 143 7.06 15.86 11.24
C VAL A 143 5.88 15.44 12.10
N LEU A 144 4.80 15.02 11.44
CA LEU A 144 3.71 14.26 12.05
C LEU A 144 4.20 12.83 12.30
N THR A 145 4.02 12.34 13.52
CA THR A 145 4.35 10.96 13.92
C THR A 145 3.14 10.29 14.55
N ILE A 146 2.76 9.13 14.00
CA ILE A 146 1.82 8.19 14.60
C ILE A 146 2.61 7.02 15.19
N THR A 147 2.43 6.73 16.47
CA THR A 147 3.09 5.61 17.15
C THR A 147 2.15 4.40 17.26
N GLY A 148 2.69 3.19 17.14
CA GLY A 148 2.00 1.94 17.48
C GLY A 148 2.67 1.27 18.67
N ARG A 149 1.90 0.99 19.73
CA ARG A 149 2.34 0.32 20.95
C ARG A 149 1.90 -1.15 20.99
N PRO A 150 2.65 -2.04 21.67
CA PRO A 150 2.38 -3.49 21.63
C PRO A 150 0.99 -3.92 22.10
N ASP A 151 0.33 -3.09 22.91
CA ASP A 151 -1.05 -3.25 23.38
C ASP A 151 -2.11 -2.95 22.32
N GLY A 152 -1.70 -2.56 21.10
CA GLY A 152 -2.60 -2.17 20.03
C GLY A 152 -3.05 -0.71 20.09
N THR A 153 -2.47 0.11 20.98
CA THR A 153 -2.70 1.55 20.97
C THR A 153 -1.96 2.19 19.79
N THR A 154 -2.72 2.72 18.83
CA THR A 154 -2.22 3.44 17.66
C THR A 154 -2.89 4.81 17.52
N GLY A 155 -2.66 5.51 16.41
CA GLY A 155 -3.32 6.77 16.09
C GLY A 155 -3.86 6.78 14.67
N GLY A 156 -4.71 7.75 14.38
CA GLY A 156 -5.26 8.02 13.06
C GLY A 156 -5.88 9.39 13.03
N LEU A 157 -5.87 10.01 11.85
CA LEU A 157 -6.40 11.35 11.67
C LEU A 157 -6.94 11.56 10.26
N GLY A 158 -8.05 12.26 10.18
CA GLY A 158 -8.68 12.70 8.94
C GLY A 158 -8.46 14.19 8.72
N TRP A 159 -8.16 14.58 7.50
CA TRP A 159 -8.10 15.98 7.11
C TRP A 159 -9.52 16.49 6.90
N LYS A 160 -9.95 17.46 7.72
CA LYS A 160 -11.30 18.05 7.68
C LYS A 160 -11.52 18.91 6.44
N ARG A 161 -10.45 19.40 5.82
CA ARG A 161 -10.49 20.21 4.59
C ARG A 161 -10.19 19.33 3.39
N GLY A 162 -10.64 19.74 2.21
CA GLY A 162 -10.18 19.12 0.96
C GLY A 162 -10.92 17.85 0.54
N ARG A 163 -12.22 17.78 0.85
CA ARG A 163 -13.09 16.75 0.27
C ARG A 163 -13.20 16.95 -1.24
N GLN A 164 -12.84 15.94 -2.04
CA GLN A 164 -12.95 16.02 -3.51
C GLN A 164 -13.46 14.70 -4.12
N ARG A 165 -14.15 14.80 -5.26
CA ARG A 165 -14.52 13.64 -6.10
C ARG A 165 -13.44 13.24 -7.10
N THR A 166 -12.55 14.16 -7.43
CA THR A 166 -11.41 13.95 -8.30
C THR A 166 -10.33 14.90 -7.84
N GLY A 167 -9.08 14.58 -8.13
CA GLY A 167 -7.97 15.40 -7.70
C GLY A 167 -6.70 14.60 -7.58
N ARG A 168 -5.72 15.21 -6.92
CA ARG A 168 -4.41 14.63 -6.72
C ARG A 168 -3.97 14.87 -5.29
N TRP A 169 -3.36 13.85 -4.71
CA TRP A 169 -2.87 13.87 -3.34
C TRP A 169 -1.44 13.35 -3.34
N GLU A 170 -0.60 13.94 -2.51
CA GLU A 170 0.78 13.51 -2.37
C GLU A 170 1.24 13.72 -0.93
N ALA A 171 1.97 12.77 -0.37
CA ALA A 171 2.62 12.91 0.92
C ALA A 171 4.01 12.30 0.91
N ARG A 172 4.91 12.87 1.70
CA ARG A 172 6.23 12.28 1.94
C ARG A 172 6.25 11.59 3.28
N VAL A 173 6.51 10.28 3.26
CA VAL A 173 6.36 9.42 4.43
C VAL A 173 7.51 8.43 4.60
N ARG A 174 7.66 7.92 5.82
CA ARG A 174 8.49 6.76 6.15
C ARG A 174 7.91 6.00 7.36
N MET A 175 8.38 4.78 7.58
CA MET A 175 7.99 3.94 8.72
C MET A 175 9.18 3.22 9.34
N SER A 176 9.17 3.01 10.66
CA SER A 176 10.15 2.15 11.31
C SER A 176 9.96 0.67 10.94
N ARG A 177 11.04 -0.11 11.01
CA ARG A 177 10.90 -1.57 11.21
C ARG A 177 10.12 -1.80 12.50
N ALA A 178 9.21 -2.74 12.47
CA ALA A 178 8.31 -3.05 13.59
C ALA A 178 7.74 -4.45 13.38
N THR A 179 6.95 -4.95 14.33
CA THR A 179 6.15 -6.16 14.08
C THR A 179 5.31 -6.03 12.80
N ALA A 180 5.05 -7.16 12.15
CA ALA A 180 4.15 -7.24 10.99
C ALA A 180 2.72 -6.82 11.32
N ALA A 181 2.35 -6.76 12.61
CA ALA A 181 1.01 -6.35 13.06
C ALA A 181 0.66 -4.88 12.79
N TYR A 182 1.57 -4.03 12.29
CA TYR A 182 1.24 -2.63 11.98
C TYR A 182 1.19 -2.36 10.49
N HIS A 183 0.07 -1.81 10.03
CA HIS A 183 -0.13 -1.39 8.65
C HIS A 183 -0.28 0.14 8.61
N PRO A 184 0.74 0.89 8.15
CA PRO A 184 0.59 2.32 7.88
C PRO A 184 -0.28 2.49 6.63
N VAL A 185 -1.22 3.42 6.68
CA VAL A 185 -2.15 3.66 5.57
C VAL A 185 -2.26 5.16 5.29
N LEU A 186 -2.13 5.52 4.02
CA LEU A 186 -2.62 6.77 3.48
C LEU A 186 -3.78 6.46 2.58
N LEU A 187 -4.95 7.02 2.90
CA LEU A 187 -6.17 6.65 2.21
C LEU A 187 -7.07 7.83 1.86
N LEU A 188 -7.95 7.59 0.90
CA LEU A 188 -9.10 8.42 0.58
C LEU A 188 -10.37 7.66 1.01
N TRP A 189 -11.18 8.29 1.86
CA TRP A 189 -12.32 7.67 2.52
C TRP A 189 -13.59 8.53 2.44
N PRO A 190 -14.81 7.94 2.38
CA PRO A 190 -16.05 8.71 2.35
C PRO A 190 -16.22 9.57 3.60
N THR A 191 -16.39 10.89 3.42
CA THR A 191 -16.36 11.84 4.55
C THR A 191 -17.55 11.74 5.49
N HIS A 192 -18.66 11.11 5.07
CA HIS A 192 -19.83 10.87 5.91
C HIS A 192 -19.75 9.54 6.68
N ALA A 193 -18.73 8.72 6.42
CA ALA A 193 -18.42 7.54 7.21
C ALA A 193 -17.38 7.89 8.29
N ARG A 194 -17.65 7.50 9.54
CA ARG A 194 -16.68 7.63 10.64
C ARG A 194 -15.54 6.62 10.40
N GLY A 195 -14.28 7.03 10.66
CA GLY A 195 -13.11 6.16 10.48
C GLY A 195 -13.21 4.87 11.31
N GLY A 196 -12.79 3.74 10.73
CA GLY A 196 -12.75 2.44 11.42
C GLY A 196 -13.86 1.44 11.06
N ALA A 197 -14.78 1.75 10.14
CA ALA A 197 -15.79 0.82 9.66
C ALA A 197 -16.07 1.01 8.17
N ALA A 198 -15.91 -0.05 7.35
CA ALA A 198 -16.15 -0.05 5.89
C ALA A 198 -17.35 0.82 5.48
N PRO A 199 -17.26 1.64 4.41
CA PRO A 199 -18.34 2.53 4.05
C PRO A 199 -19.61 1.74 3.76
N ARG A 200 -20.70 2.09 4.43
CA ARG A 200 -22.00 1.46 4.18
C ARG A 200 -22.36 1.67 2.71
N GLY A 201 -22.66 0.60 1.99
CA GLY A 201 -23.15 0.70 0.60
C GLY A 201 -22.08 0.67 -0.50
N GLY A 202 -20.80 0.46 -0.18
CA GLY A 202 -19.78 0.23 -1.22
C GLY A 202 -19.32 1.48 -1.96
N GLU A 203 -19.18 2.57 -1.22
CA GLU A 203 -18.82 3.89 -1.73
C GLU A 203 -17.35 3.99 -2.16
N GLY A 204 -16.56 2.99 -1.79
CA GLY A 204 -15.18 2.77 -2.17
C GLY A 204 -14.19 3.26 -1.13
N GLU A 205 -12.94 2.82 -1.27
CA GLU A 205 -11.79 3.24 -0.48
C GLU A 205 -10.56 3.17 -1.39
N VAL A 206 -9.68 4.17 -1.27
CA VAL A 206 -8.43 4.22 -2.00
C VAL A 206 -7.28 4.26 -1.02
N ASP A 207 -6.64 3.13 -0.78
CA ASP A 207 -5.39 3.05 -0.03
C ASP A 207 -4.26 3.27 -1.02
N TRP A 208 -3.88 4.53 -1.18
CA TRP A 208 -2.84 4.91 -2.14
C TRP A 208 -1.42 4.70 -1.58
N LEU A 209 -1.34 4.37 -0.29
CA LEU A 209 -0.24 3.66 0.34
C LEU A 209 -0.81 2.78 1.46
N GLU A 210 -0.56 1.48 1.41
CA GLU A 210 -0.61 0.58 2.56
C GLU A 210 0.72 -0.18 2.65
N VAL A 211 1.20 -0.52 3.86
CA VAL A 211 2.31 -1.46 4.04
C VAL A 211 1.86 -2.65 4.87
N ALA A 212 1.50 -3.72 4.19
CA ALA A 212 1.26 -5.05 4.76
C ALA A 212 2.45 -5.96 4.41
N ASP A 213 3.39 -6.15 5.33
CA ASP A 213 4.57 -7.00 5.13
C ASP A 213 5.03 -7.69 6.42
N ASP A 214 6.17 -8.36 6.36
CA ASP A 214 6.76 -9.12 7.48
C ASP A 214 7.43 -8.21 8.54
N GLY A 215 7.16 -6.91 8.53
CA GLY A 215 7.72 -5.94 9.47
C GLY A 215 9.08 -5.36 9.04
N THR A 216 9.63 -5.84 7.92
CA THR A 216 10.91 -5.34 7.39
C THR A 216 10.79 -4.04 6.61
N ARG A 217 9.58 -3.66 6.18
CA ARG A 217 9.22 -2.42 5.48
C ARG A 217 9.84 -2.31 4.09
N ARG A 218 9.74 -3.39 3.30
CA ARG A 218 10.41 -3.54 1.99
C ARG A 218 9.47 -3.47 0.78
N GLN A 219 8.19 -3.21 1.01
CA GLN A 219 7.20 -3.04 -0.04
C GLN A 219 6.13 -2.04 0.37
N ALA A 220 5.35 -1.59 -0.61
CA ALA A 220 4.10 -0.88 -0.43
C ALA A 220 3.04 -1.47 -1.36
N GLN A 221 1.78 -1.35 -0.96
CA GLN A 221 0.61 -1.76 -1.73
C GLN A 221 -0.31 -0.58 -2.01
N PHE A 222 -0.99 -0.66 -3.14
CA PHE A 222 -2.12 0.19 -3.48
C PHE A 222 -3.36 -0.71 -3.41
N PHE A 223 -4.41 -0.29 -2.73
CA PHE A 223 -5.71 -0.95 -2.75
C PHE A 223 -6.80 0.00 -3.22
N LEU A 224 -7.64 -0.49 -4.12
CA LEU A 224 -8.86 0.17 -4.55
C LEU A 224 -10.03 -0.76 -4.22
N HIS A 225 -10.70 -0.51 -3.10
CA HIS A 225 -11.84 -1.30 -2.65
C HIS A 225 -13.13 -0.73 -3.26
N TYR A 226 -14.02 -1.61 -3.67
CA TYR A 226 -15.27 -1.28 -4.34
C TYR A 226 -16.29 -2.42 -4.24
N GLY A 227 -17.55 -2.12 -4.55
CA GLY A 227 -18.64 -3.07 -4.35
C GLY A 227 -19.20 -3.00 -2.94
N SER A 228 -20.35 -3.64 -2.70
CA SER A 228 -21.01 -3.56 -1.40
C SER A 228 -20.27 -4.36 -0.34
N THR A 229 -20.51 -4.09 0.94
CA THR A 229 -19.89 -4.84 2.06
C THR A 229 -20.09 -6.36 1.96
N ARG A 230 -21.20 -6.82 1.37
CA ARG A 230 -21.48 -8.26 1.15
C ARG A 230 -20.78 -8.85 -0.09
N LYS A 231 -20.27 -8.00 -0.98
CA LYS A 231 -19.61 -8.35 -2.24
C LYS A 231 -18.38 -7.46 -2.41
N ASP A 232 -17.55 -7.39 -1.37
CA ASP A 232 -16.34 -6.60 -1.39
C ASP A 232 -15.41 -7.09 -2.52
N ARG A 233 -14.84 -6.13 -3.24
CA ARG A 233 -13.93 -6.38 -4.35
C ARG A 233 -12.79 -5.39 -4.23
N ARG A 234 -11.59 -5.81 -4.64
CA ARG A 234 -10.45 -4.92 -4.71
C ARG A 234 -9.65 -5.10 -5.98
N LEU A 235 -9.14 -3.98 -6.49
CA LEU A 235 -7.96 -3.98 -7.34
C LEU A 235 -6.76 -3.61 -6.48
N TRP A 236 -5.58 -4.13 -6.83
CA TRP A 236 -4.39 -3.84 -6.07
C TRP A 236 -3.14 -3.80 -6.94
N GLY A 237 -2.10 -3.15 -6.43
CA GLY A 237 -0.76 -3.15 -6.98
C GLY A 237 0.27 -3.23 -5.86
N ARG A 238 1.50 -3.64 -6.21
CA ARG A 238 2.61 -3.78 -5.26
C ARG A 238 3.88 -3.20 -5.85
N VAL A 239 4.66 -2.50 -5.04
CA VAL A 239 5.98 -1.99 -5.41
C VAL A 239 7.00 -2.34 -4.35
N SER A 240 8.18 -2.79 -4.77
CA SER A 240 9.32 -2.98 -3.89
C SER A 240 9.99 -1.63 -3.61
N VAL A 241 10.02 -1.24 -2.34
CA VAL A 241 10.53 0.06 -1.90
C VAL A 241 10.90 -0.02 -0.42
N ASP A 242 12.01 0.62 -0.03
CA ASP A 242 12.46 0.65 1.36
C ASP A 242 11.70 1.73 2.14
N MET A 243 10.57 1.35 2.73
CA MET A 243 9.70 2.26 3.50
C MET A 243 10.35 2.76 4.80
N THR A 244 11.53 2.29 5.17
CA THR A 244 12.32 2.91 6.26
C THR A 244 12.96 4.24 5.86
N ARG A 245 13.01 4.51 4.55
CA ARG A 245 13.47 5.77 3.97
C ARG A 245 12.27 6.64 3.59
N TRP A 246 12.54 7.93 3.45
CA TRP A 246 11.53 8.88 3.01
C TRP A 246 11.23 8.74 1.53
N HIS A 247 9.96 8.57 1.21
CA HIS A 247 9.44 8.46 -0.16
C HIS A 247 8.20 9.34 -0.33
N ALA A 248 8.03 9.91 -1.51
CA ALA A 248 6.81 10.65 -1.87
C ALA A 248 5.81 9.71 -2.54
N PHE A 249 4.72 9.40 -1.87
CA PHE A 249 3.61 8.65 -2.44
C PHE A 249 2.54 9.60 -2.93
N ALA A 250 1.93 9.28 -4.06
CA ALA A 250 0.88 10.10 -4.63
C ALA A 250 -0.25 9.25 -5.23
N VAL A 251 -1.43 9.85 -5.32
CA VAL A 251 -2.55 9.33 -6.12
C VAL A 251 -3.14 10.44 -6.96
N GLU A 252 -3.45 10.13 -8.22
CA GLU A 252 -4.27 10.95 -9.09
C GLU A 252 -5.54 10.18 -9.42
N TRP A 253 -6.68 10.79 -9.12
CA TRP A 253 -8.00 10.22 -9.35
C TRP A 253 -8.82 11.16 -10.24
N THR A 254 -9.34 10.59 -11.32
CA THR A 254 -10.20 11.26 -12.30
C THR A 254 -11.54 10.54 -12.43
N SER A 255 -12.46 11.10 -13.22
CA SER A 255 -13.75 10.47 -13.51
C SER A 255 -13.66 9.17 -14.33
N THR A 256 -12.50 8.89 -14.93
CA THR A 256 -12.31 7.75 -15.85
C THR A 256 -11.18 6.81 -15.45
N TRP A 257 -10.27 7.24 -14.57
CA TRP A 257 -9.13 6.42 -14.14
C TRP A 257 -8.55 6.87 -12.80
N ILE A 258 -7.75 5.99 -12.19
CA ILE A 258 -6.94 6.29 -11.01
C ILE A 258 -5.52 5.72 -11.15
N SER A 259 -4.53 6.43 -10.61
CA SER A 259 -3.12 6.00 -10.62
C SER A 259 -2.43 6.28 -9.30
N GLY A 260 -1.58 5.34 -8.88
CA GLY A 260 -0.68 5.47 -7.75
C GLY A 260 0.76 5.70 -8.20
N PHE A 261 1.48 6.52 -7.44
CA PHE A 261 2.87 6.93 -7.71
C PHE A 261 3.74 6.76 -6.46
N VAL A 262 5.02 6.46 -6.67
CA VAL A 262 6.08 6.56 -5.66
C VAL A 262 7.29 7.27 -6.28
N ASP A 263 7.78 8.31 -5.63
CA ASP A 263 8.86 9.18 -6.09
C ASP A 263 8.66 9.65 -7.56
N GLY A 264 7.42 10.03 -7.87
CA GLY A 264 7.01 10.46 -9.21
C GLY A 264 6.94 9.35 -10.27
N ARG A 265 7.14 8.07 -9.92
CA ARG A 265 6.99 6.94 -10.84
C ARG A 265 5.64 6.27 -10.61
N ARG A 266 4.85 6.11 -11.68
CA ARG A 266 3.59 5.36 -11.63
C ARG A 266 3.87 3.87 -11.43
N TRP A 267 3.15 3.24 -10.52
CA TRP A 267 3.24 1.80 -10.22
C TRP A 267 1.87 1.11 -10.17
N PHE A 268 0.80 1.90 -10.11
CA PHE A 268 -0.58 1.42 -10.23
C PHE A 268 -1.37 2.27 -11.22
N HIS A 269 -2.24 1.63 -12.00
CA HIS A 269 -3.18 2.31 -12.88
C HIS A 269 -4.40 1.43 -13.15
N THR A 270 -5.58 2.03 -13.20
CA THR A 270 -6.76 1.37 -13.74
C THR A 270 -7.72 2.38 -14.37
N THR A 271 -8.39 1.94 -15.43
CA THR A 271 -9.51 2.63 -16.10
C THR A 271 -10.86 1.96 -15.78
N ARG A 272 -10.88 0.98 -14.86
CA ARG A 272 -12.09 0.22 -14.52
C ARG A 272 -13.07 1.11 -13.78
N ARG A 273 -13.96 1.77 -14.51
CA ARG A 273 -14.95 2.74 -13.98
C ARG A 273 -15.78 2.20 -12.81
N ALA A 274 -16.15 0.92 -12.83
CA ALA A 274 -16.91 0.29 -11.76
C ALA A 274 -16.16 0.18 -10.41
N ALA A 275 -14.83 0.30 -10.43
CA ALA A 275 -13.99 0.31 -9.24
C ALA A 275 -13.67 1.73 -8.73
N LEU A 276 -13.97 2.77 -9.51
CA LEU A 276 -13.71 4.14 -9.09
C LEU A 276 -14.71 4.55 -8.00
N PRO A 277 -14.28 5.35 -7.00
CA PRO A 277 -15.20 5.79 -5.97
C PRO A 277 -16.35 6.62 -6.51
N ARG A 278 -17.52 6.50 -5.87
CA ARG A 278 -18.79 7.11 -6.36
C ARG A 278 -19.08 8.48 -5.77
N GLY A 279 -18.53 8.74 -4.59
CA GLY A 279 -18.78 9.95 -3.79
C GLY A 279 -17.50 10.72 -3.50
N PRO A 280 -17.61 11.94 -2.98
CA PRO A 280 -16.46 12.70 -2.53
C PRO A 280 -15.70 11.98 -1.41
N MET A 281 -14.37 12.01 -1.45
CA MET A 281 -13.51 11.41 -0.45
C MET A 281 -12.71 12.48 0.30
N GLY A 282 -12.43 12.20 1.58
CA GLY A 282 -11.48 12.95 2.42
C GLY A 282 -10.19 12.15 2.61
N GLN A 283 -9.09 12.84 2.86
CA GLN A 283 -7.79 12.22 3.07
C GLN A 283 -7.60 11.84 4.54
N ALA A 284 -7.09 10.64 4.81
CA ALA A 284 -6.74 10.19 6.15
C ALA A 284 -5.35 9.54 6.20
N VAL A 285 -4.74 9.62 7.37
CA VAL A 285 -3.46 9.00 7.73
C VAL A 285 -3.71 8.09 8.93
N GLN A 286 -3.34 6.82 8.82
CA GLN A 286 -3.67 5.81 9.81
C GLN A 286 -2.50 4.88 10.06
N LEU A 287 -2.44 4.33 11.28
CA LEU A 287 -1.61 3.19 11.61
C LEU A 287 -2.53 2.10 12.17
N ASP A 288 -2.86 1.14 11.32
CA ASP A 288 -3.72 0.02 11.68
C ASP A 288 -2.96 -1.06 12.41
N TRP A 289 -3.69 -1.79 13.26
CA TRP A 289 -3.14 -2.88 14.05
C TRP A 289 -3.88 -4.18 13.76
N PHE A 290 -3.16 -5.12 13.15
CA PHE A 290 -3.58 -6.48 12.82
C PHE A 290 -2.81 -7.46 13.73
N PRO A 291 -3.25 -7.66 15.00
CA PRO A 291 -2.47 -8.42 15.98
C PRO A 291 -2.10 -9.83 15.52
N HIS A 292 -3.00 -10.49 14.78
CA HIS A 292 -2.75 -11.81 14.23
C HIS A 292 -1.52 -11.83 13.33
N ASP A 293 -1.24 -10.76 12.58
CA ASP A 293 -0.15 -10.71 11.62
C ASP A 293 1.23 -10.58 12.28
N ALA A 294 1.30 -10.33 13.60
CA ALA A 294 2.52 -10.48 14.37
C ALA A 294 3.20 -11.84 14.14
N ARG A 295 2.42 -12.90 13.82
CA ARG A 295 2.93 -14.23 13.51
C ARG A 295 3.83 -14.30 12.28
N HIS A 296 3.65 -13.37 11.35
CA HIS A 296 4.39 -13.24 10.09
C HIS A 296 5.64 -12.36 10.21
N THR A 297 5.93 -11.84 11.40
CA THR A 297 7.10 -11.01 11.63
C THR A 297 8.39 -11.77 11.27
N ALA A 298 9.20 -11.15 10.42
CA ALA A 298 10.45 -11.71 9.94
C ALA A 298 11.42 -12.05 11.07
N ARG A 299 12.29 -13.03 10.83
CA ARG A 299 13.42 -13.30 11.71
C ARG A 299 14.28 -12.04 11.84
N GLY A 300 14.75 -11.76 13.06
CA GLY A 300 15.52 -10.53 13.36
C GLY A 300 14.66 -9.28 13.61
N VAL A 301 13.33 -9.39 13.61
CA VAL A 301 12.42 -8.34 14.10
C VAL A 301 11.65 -8.87 15.31
N ARG A 302 11.58 -8.11 16.40
CA ARG A 302 10.83 -8.54 17.60
C ARG A 302 9.33 -8.54 17.27
N ARG A 303 8.62 -9.62 17.63
CA ARG A 303 7.17 -9.78 17.39
C ARG A 303 6.29 -8.72 18.06
N HIS A 304 6.81 -8.03 19.07
CA HIS A 304 6.17 -6.92 19.78
C HIS A 304 6.90 -5.59 19.53
N ALA A 305 7.76 -5.48 18.51
CA ALA A 305 8.45 -4.22 18.22
C ALA A 305 7.42 -3.11 17.91
N PRO A 306 7.47 -1.96 18.60
CA PRO A 306 6.56 -0.84 18.34
C PRO A 306 6.84 -0.24 16.96
N ALA A 307 5.89 0.55 16.46
CA ALA A 307 5.99 1.22 15.17
C ALA A 307 5.98 2.75 15.31
N THR A 308 6.63 3.42 14.37
CA THR A 308 6.37 4.83 14.06
C THR A 308 6.06 4.96 12.58
N PHE A 309 4.96 5.64 12.24
CA PHE A 309 4.64 6.09 10.90
C PHE A 309 4.73 7.61 10.84
N GLN A 310 5.56 8.14 9.94
CA GLN A 310 5.91 9.56 9.91
C GLN A 310 5.55 10.20 8.58
N VAL A 311 5.07 11.44 8.65
CA VAL A 311 4.71 12.27 7.51
C VAL A 311 5.44 13.61 7.63
N ASP A 312 6.26 13.93 6.63
CA ASP A 312 7.01 15.19 6.53
C ASP A 312 6.11 16.31 6.00
N TRP A 313 5.33 16.00 4.96
CA TRP A 313 4.32 16.91 4.43
C TRP A 313 3.22 16.12 3.72
N ILE A 314 2.06 16.74 3.60
CA ILE A 314 0.91 16.20 2.88
C ILE A 314 0.22 17.32 2.10
N ARG A 315 -0.15 17.03 0.85
CA ARG A 315 -0.62 18.01 -0.13
C ARG A 315 -1.77 17.46 -0.93
N MET A 316 -2.64 18.38 -1.32
CA MET A 316 -3.75 18.15 -2.23
C MET A 316 -3.70 19.19 -3.34
N TYR A 317 -3.91 18.75 -4.59
CA TYR A 317 -3.87 19.59 -5.78
C TYR A 317 -5.18 19.49 -6.55
N ARG A 318 -5.43 20.50 -7.38
CA ARG A 318 -6.42 20.40 -8.47
C ARG A 318 -5.93 19.38 -9.50
N ARG A 319 -6.88 18.89 -10.27
CA ARG A 319 -6.56 18.25 -11.54
C ARG A 319 -6.18 19.29 -12.58
#